data_AF-A0A958V4R4-F1
#
_entry.id   AF-A0A958V4R4-F1
#
_cell.length_a   1.000
_cell.length_b   1.000
_cell.length_c   1.000
_cell.angle_alpha   90.00
_cell.angle_beta   90.00
_cell.angle_gamma   90.00
#
_symmetry.space_group_name_H-M   'P 1'
#
loop_
_entity.id
_entity.type
_entity.pdbx_description
1 polymer ?
#
loop_
_entity_poly.entity_id
_entity_poly.type
_entity_poly.pdbx_seq_one_letter_code
_entity_poly.pdbx_strand_id
1 'polypeptide(L)'
;MKFDFRYLIIVFFTILVILILSMKTTWKVCTVCGAQRFERTLFGKEVPFFSQYEVDEYGTYKKWREIHGTTCRHQWQEVDEYGINSLPE
;
A
#
# COMPACT_ATOMS: atom_id res chain seq x y z
N MET A 1 -17.95 -29.82 26.21
CA MET A 1 -17.70 -28.38 26.49
C MET A 1 -18.81 -27.58 25.82
N LYS A 2 -19.74 -26.95 26.58
CA LYS A 2 -20.77 -26.09 25.99
C LYS A 2 -20.13 -24.74 25.70
N PHE A 3 -19.82 -24.46 24.45
CA PHE A 3 -19.35 -23.13 24.06
C PHE A 3 -20.52 -22.16 24.15
N ASP A 4 -20.44 -21.24 25.10
CA ASP A 4 -21.41 -20.16 25.26
C ASP A 4 -21.30 -19.20 24.07
N PHE A 5 -22.41 -18.90 23.42
CA PHE A 5 -22.45 -18.05 22.21
C PHE A 5 -21.79 -16.68 22.42
N ARG A 6 -21.82 -16.18 23.65
CA ARG A 6 -21.15 -14.93 24.08
C ARG A 6 -19.64 -14.97 23.85
N TYR A 7 -18.98 -16.09 24.13
CA TYR A 7 -17.54 -16.23 23.89
C TYR A 7 -17.22 -16.23 22.39
N LEU A 8 -18.09 -16.81 21.58
CA LEU A 8 -17.95 -16.82 20.11
C LEU A 8 -17.99 -15.39 19.54
N ILE A 9 -18.90 -14.56 20.07
CA ILE A 9 -18.97 -13.13 19.71
C ILE A 9 -17.69 -12.40 20.10
N ILE A 10 -17.22 -12.58 21.34
CA ILE A 10 -16.00 -11.92 21.82
C ILE A 10 -14.81 -12.30 20.94
N VAL A 11 -14.63 -13.60 20.68
CA VAL A 11 -13.55 -14.10 19.82
C VAL A 11 -13.64 -13.51 18.41
N PHE A 12 -14.84 -13.44 17.82
CA PHE A 12 -15.04 -12.82 16.52
C PHE A 12 -14.57 -11.36 16.49
N PHE A 13 -14.99 -10.55 17.47
CA PHE A 13 -14.57 -9.15 17.56
C PHE A 13 -13.06 -9.02 17.83
N THR A 14 -12.49 -9.86 18.68
CA THR A 14 -11.04 -9.86 18.95
C THR A 14 -10.25 -10.16 17.67
N ILE A 15 -10.65 -11.15 16.89
CA ILE A 15 -10.02 -11.47 15.60
C ILE A 15 -10.14 -10.28 14.64
N LEU A 16 -11.32 -9.64 14.56
CA LEU A 16 -11.55 -8.50 13.69
C LEU A 16 -10.62 -7.32 14.05
N VAL A 17 -10.48 -7.01 15.35
CA VAL A 17 -9.58 -5.96 15.83
C VAL A 17 -8.12 -6.29 15.47
N ILE A 18 -7.67 -7.53 15.67
CA ILE A 18 -6.31 -7.94 15.32
C ILE A 18 -6.06 -7.77 13.82
N LEU A 19 -7.03 -8.15 12.97
CA LEU A 19 -6.90 -7.99 11.52
C LEU A 19 -6.75 -6.52 11.12
N ILE A 20 -7.56 -5.63 11.70
CA ILE A 20 -7.49 -4.18 11.42
C ILE A 20 -6.13 -3.62 11.86
N LEU A 21 -5.67 -3.95 13.06
CA LEU A 21 -4.38 -3.47 13.59
C LEU A 21 -3.17 -4.04 12.83
N SER A 22 -3.35 -5.19 12.17
CA SER A 22 -2.28 -5.86 11.39
C SER A 22 -2.22 -5.39 9.94
N MET A 23 -3.15 -4.54 9.51
CA MET A 23 -3.11 -3.93 8.18
C MET A 23 -2.18 -2.72 8.17
N LYS A 24 -1.23 -2.71 7.23
CA LYS A 24 -0.39 -1.54 6.94
C LYS A 24 -0.55 -1.17 5.48
N THR A 25 -0.81 0.10 5.21
CA THR A 25 -0.81 0.67 3.85
C THR A 25 0.50 1.41 3.65
N THR A 26 1.24 1.05 2.60
CA THR A 26 2.50 1.70 2.21
C THR A 26 2.30 2.43 0.90
N TRP A 27 2.67 3.71 0.88
CA TRP A 27 2.65 4.53 -0.32
C TRP A 27 4.03 4.50 -0.97
N LYS A 28 4.05 4.30 -2.29
CA LYS A 28 5.28 4.29 -3.07
C LYS A 28 5.12 5.22 -4.26
N VAL A 29 6.14 6.03 -4.55
CA VAL A 29 6.21 6.89 -5.72
C VAL A 29 7.37 6.45 -6.60
N CYS A 30 7.20 6.56 -7.92
CA CYS A 30 8.28 6.41 -8.86
C CYS A 30 9.09 7.70 -8.90
N THR A 31 10.39 7.62 -8.56
CA THR A 31 11.29 8.79 -8.57
C THR A 31 11.55 9.35 -9.96
N VAL A 32 11.30 8.55 -11.01
CA VAL A 32 11.58 8.90 -12.40
C VAL A 32 10.39 9.59 -13.07
N CYS A 33 9.22 8.98 -12.98
CA CYS A 33 8.03 9.43 -13.71
C CYS A 33 6.92 9.99 -12.81
N GLY A 34 7.10 9.95 -11.49
CA GLY A 34 6.13 10.47 -10.52
C GLY A 34 4.85 9.63 -10.39
N ALA A 35 4.76 8.48 -11.06
CA ALA A 35 3.65 7.54 -10.87
C ALA A 35 3.58 7.12 -9.40
N GLN A 36 2.37 6.92 -8.88
CA GLN A 36 2.17 6.48 -7.50
C GLN A 36 1.66 5.05 -7.48
N ARG A 37 1.86 4.34 -6.38
CA ARG A 37 1.20 3.08 -6.08
C ARG A 37 1.00 2.96 -4.58
N PHE A 38 -0.03 2.24 -4.18
CA PHE A 38 -0.21 1.88 -2.77
C PHE A 38 -0.30 0.38 -2.63
N GLU A 39 0.42 -0.12 -1.63
CA GLU A 39 0.44 -1.54 -1.27
C GLU A 39 -0.19 -1.71 0.09
N ARG A 40 -1.05 -2.72 0.20
CA ARG A 40 -1.60 -3.12 1.49
C ARG A 40 -0.97 -4.42 1.92
N THR A 41 -0.44 -4.43 3.13
CA THR A 41 0.10 -5.62 3.77
C THR A 41 -0.79 -6.01 4.95
N LEU A 42 -0.95 -7.32 5.15
CA LEU A 42 -1.63 -7.91 6.30
C LEU A 42 -0.65 -8.88 6.96
N PHE A 43 -0.34 -8.67 8.24
CA PHE A 43 0.73 -9.42 8.93
C PHE A 43 2.08 -9.40 8.19
N GLY A 44 2.42 -8.25 7.58
CA GLY A 44 3.67 -8.09 6.82
C GLY A 44 3.70 -8.80 5.46
N LYS A 45 2.62 -9.47 5.04
CA LYS A 45 2.49 -10.06 3.70
C LYS A 45 1.69 -9.14 2.79
N GLU A 46 2.18 -8.91 1.58
CA GLU A 46 1.46 -8.14 0.55
C GLU A 46 0.15 -8.82 0.19
N VAL A 47 -0.92 -8.03 0.14
CA VAL A 47 -2.25 -8.47 -0.26
C VAL A 47 -2.57 -7.86 -1.63
N PRO A 48 -2.31 -8.59 -2.74
CA PRO A 48 -2.41 -8.02 -4.08
C PRO A 48 -3.83 -7.60 -4.44
N PHE A 49 -4.85 -8.24 -3.86
CA PHE A 49 -6.26 -7.90 -4.11
C PHE A 49 -6.64 -6.48 -3.66
N PHE A 50 -5.96 -5.93 -2.65
CA PHE A 50 -6.20 -4.59 -2.14
C PHE A 50 -5.07 -3.59 -2.49
N SER A 51 -4.09 -4.03 -3.29
CA SER A 51 -2.96 -3.20 -3.71
C SER A 51 -3.24 -2.67 -5.10
N GLN A 52 -3.07 -1.36 -5.30
CA GLN A 52 -3.23 -0.73 -6.60
C GLN A 52 -1.86 -0.35 -7.15
N TYR A 53 -1.48 -1.06 -8.20
CA TYR A 53 -0.24 -0.84 -8.92
C TYR A 53 -0.52 0.19 -10.00
N GLU A 54 0.10 1.37 -9.87
CA GLU A 54 0.00 2.50 -10.80
C GLU A 54 -1.29 3.34 -10.69
N VAL A 55 -1.18 4.42 -9.92
CA VAL A 55 -2.17 5.49 -9.75
C VAL A 55 -1.57 6.74 -10.39
N ASP A 56 -2.27 7.30 -11.38
CA ASP A 56 -1.89 8.54 -12.07
C ASP A 56 -2.92 9.64 -11.78
N GLU A 57 -3.16 9.90 -10.49
CA GLU A 57 -4.21 10.83 -10.04
C GLU A 57 -4.02 12.24 -10.61
N TYR A 58 -2.77 12.68 -10.77
CA TYR A 58 -2.41 14.02 -11.24
C TYR A 58 -1.98 14.08 -12.71
N GLY A 59 -2.07 12.97 -13.45
CA GLY A 59 -1.61 12.88 -14.84
C GLY A 59 -0.09 13.04 -15.00
N THR A 60 0.67 12.84 -13.93
CA THR A 60 2.13 13.00 -13.87
C THR A 60 2.82 11.99 -14.78
N TYR A 61 2.39 10.73 -14.75
CA TYR A 61 2.94 9.70 -15.62
C TYR A 61 2.57 9.95 -17.08
N LYS A 62 1.31 10.36 -17.33
CA LYS A 62 0.86 10.74 -18.68
C LYS A 62 1.72 11.86 -19.27
N LYS A 63 1.95 12.95 -18.54
CA LYS A 63 2.80 14.07 -18.97
C LYS A 63 4.25 13.63 -19.20
N TRP A 64 4.80 12.83 -18.28
CA TRP A 64 6.15 12.28 -18.43
C TRP A 64 6.28 11.44 -19.70
N ARG A 65 5.29 10.59 -20.00
CA ARG A 65 5.25 9.75 -21.20
C ARG A 65 5.17 10.57 -22.48
N GLU A 66 4.40 11.65 -22.49
CA GLU A 66 4.28 12.56 -23.64
C GLU A 66 5.63 13.25 -23.94
N ILE A 67 6.40 13.59 -22.92
CA ILE A 67 7.72 14.24 -23.06
C ILE A 67 8.80 13.25 -23.53
N HIS A 68 8.81 12.03 -22.96
CA HIS A 68 9.89 11.09 -23.18
C HIS A 68 9.63 10.05 -24.28
N GLY A 69 8.37 9.86 -24.70
CA GLY A 69 8.00 8.92 -25.76
C GLY A 69 8.26 7.45 -25.44
N THR A 70 8.58 7.12 -24.18
CA THR A 70 8.89 5.75 -23.73
C THR A 70 8.06 5.37 -22.50
N THR A 71 8.08 4.10 -22.12
CA THR A 71 7.50 3.62 -20.86
C THR A 71 8.56 3.66 -19.75
N CYS A 72 8.14 3.99 -18.53
CA CYS A 72 9.02 3.93 -17.37
C CYS A 72 9.07 2.48 -16.85
N ARG A 73 10.25 2.01 -16.44
CA ARG A 73 10.39 0.72 -15.73
C ARG A 73 10.04 0.81 -14.24
N HIS A 74 9.62 1.99 -13.80
CA HIS A 74 9.23 2.39 -12.45
C HIS A 74 10.26 2.04 -11.37
N GLN A 75 10.92 3.07 -10.83
CA GLN A 75 11.79 2.95 -9.66
C GLN A 75 11.01 3.40 -8.42
N TRP A 76 10.31 2.44 -7.80
CA TRP A 76 9.43 2.68 -6.66
C TRP A 76 10.23 2.95 -5.39
N GLN A 77 9.90 4.04 -4.71
CA GLN A 77 10.44 4.38 -3.40
C GLN A 77 9.31 4.70 -2.42
N GLU A 78 9.47 4.25 -1.18
CA GLU A 78 8.48 4.48 -0.12
C GLU A 78 8.42 5.97 0.25
N VAL A 79 7.19 6.47 0.37
CA VAL A 79 6.89 7.82 0.78
C VAL A 79 6.26 7.77 2.16
N ASP A 80 6.91 8.42 3.11
CA ASP A 80 6.44 8.56 4.47
C ASP A 80 5.79 9.94 4.65
N GLU A 81 5.16 10.16 5.81
CA GLU A 81 4.43 11.39 6.18
C GLU A 81 5.27 12.68 6.08
N TYR A 82 6.60 12.55 5.95
CA TYR A 82 7.57 13.64 5.84
C TYR A 82 8.28 13.73 4.48
N GLY A 83 7.94 12.89 3.50
CA GLY A 83 8.56 12.83 2.18
C GLY A 83 9.10 11.45 1.82
N ILE A 84 9.85 11.38 0.71
CA ILE A 84 10.47 10.14 0.25
C ILE A 84 11.51 9.71 1.29
N ASN A 85 11.39 8.50 1.84
CA ASN A 85 12.41 7.91 2.69
C ASN A 85 13.64 7.59 1.82
N SER A 86 14.52 8.57 1.66
CA SER A 86 15.94 8.33 1.42
C SER A 86 16.61 8.22 2.79
N LEU A 87 16.74 7.02 3.32
CA LEU A 87 17.70 6.75 4.39
C LEU A 87 18.99 6.16 3.77
N PRO A 88 20.14 6.40 4.41
CA PRO A 88 21.30 7.02 3.79
C PRO A 88 22.44 6.03 3.53
N GLU A 89 23.39 6.46 2.71
CA GLU A 89 24.82 6.30 3.04
C GLU A 89 25.44 7.68 3.18
#